data_AF-F7NN11-F1
#
_entry.id   AF-F7NN11-F1
#
_cell.length_a   1.000
_cell.length_b   1.000
_cell.length_c   1.000
_cell.angle_alpha   90.00
_cell.angle_beta   90.00
_cell.angle_gamma   90.00
#
_symmetry.space_group_name_H-M   'P 1'
#
loop_
_entity.id
_entity.type
_entity.pdbx_description
1 polymer ?
#
loop_
_entity_poly.entity_id
_entity_poly.type
_entity_poly.pdbx_seq_one_letter_code
_entity_poly.pdbx_strand_id
1 'polypeptide(L)'
;MTNEELAQRIQAGQREYEAKLWRQVKRFISARAIPYAMYLDGRSADIEDLEQAGYFAMLEAVRYFRPEGEYGYLTYLSWTLKKSFAEVAGIETSKRDASRFSISLDEPITRDDGSDNRIDFIADKQSQEPFQRIDENGYILFVRAAILEAMRPLSERRQEILILTYWGNFSFAQIAEIIGPINPRTVEQTHYEALRWLRTFRRSLHDLIYGFDAQSNYSYDPDLEQFGNGGTSTAEQADYALMNWGRRNGK
;
A
#
# COMPACT_ATOMS: atom_id res chain seq x y z
N MET A 1 -12.87 55.78 -7.71
CA MET A 1 -12.15 54.79 -8.52
C MET A 1 -12.93 53.51 -8.54
N THR A 2 -13.31 53.08 -9.73
CA THR A 2 -14.03 51.84 -9.97
C THR A 2 -13.08 50.64 -9.93
N ASN A 3 -13.65 49.42 -9.90
CA ASN A 3 -12.86 48.20 -9.97
C ASN A 3 -12.09 48.12 -11.29
N GLU A 4 -12.72 48.55 -12.38
CA GLU A 4 -12.18 48.54 -13.74
C GLU A 4 -10.97 49.48 -13.87
N GLU A 5 -11.06 50.69 -13.32
CA GLU A 5 -9.94 51.64 -13.29
C GLU A 5 -8.77 51.12 -12.46
N LEU A 6 -9.05 50.46 -11.32
CA LEU A 6 -8.02 49.86 -10.49
C LEU A 6 -7.34 48.69 -11.20
N ALA A 7 -8.13 47.82 -11.85
CA ALA A 7 -7.60 46.70 -12.62
C ALA A 7 -6.66 47.16 -13.74
N GLN A 8 -7.03 48.21 -14.49
CA GLN A 8 -6.17 48.79 -15.53
C GLN A 8 -4.84 49.34 -14.99
N ARG A 9 -4.87 50.02 -13.84
CA ARG A 9 -3.63 50.53 -13.22
C ARG A 9 -2.74 49.40 -12.73
N ILE A 10 -3.31 48.36 -12.14
CA ILE A 10 -2.56 47.18 -11.70
C ILE A 10 -1.97 46.43 -12.91
N GLN A 11 -2.72 46.30 -14.02
CA GLN A 11 -2.18 45.76 -15.29
C GLN A 11 -1.00 46.58 -15.82
N ALA A 12 -1.03 47.91 -15.65
CA ALA A 12 0.08 48.81 -15.99
C ALA A 12 1.27 48.74 -15.01
N GLY A 13 1.26 47.81 -14.06
CA GLY A 13 2.35 47.57 -13.11
C GLY A 13 2.27 48.37 -11.80
N GLN A 14 1.21 49.17 -11.59
CA GLN A 14 1.02 49.98 -10.38
C GLN A 14 0.45 49.12 -9.24
N ARG A 15 1.31 48.33 -8.60
CA ARG A 15 0.93 47.35 -7.57
C ARG A 15 0.37 47.96 -6.29
N GLU A 16 0.61 49.25 -6.03
CA GLU A 16 0.07 49.97 -4.88
C GLU A 16 -1.46 50.00 -4.84
N TYR A 17 -2.12 49.79 -5.99
CA TYR A 17 -3.57 49.73 -6.09
C TYR A 17 -4.17 48.36 -5.73
N GLU A 18 -3.36 47.29 -5.62
CA GLU A 18 -3.83 45.93 -5.28
C GLU A 18 -4.60 45.92 -3.95
N ALA A 19 -4.07 46.57 -2.92
CA ALA A 19 -4.71 46.65 -1.60
C ALA A 19 -6.03 47.44 -1.61
N LYS A 20 -6.17 48.40 -2.54
CA LYS A 20 -7.40 49.17 -2.71
C LYS A 20 -8.45 48.36 -3.46
N LEU A 21 -8.06 47.65 -4.52
CA LEU A 21 -8.94 46.73 -5.25
C LEU A 21 -9.43 45.61 -4.33
N TRP A 22 -8.52 44.99 -3.57
CA TRP A 22 -8.86 43.98 -2.57
C TRP A 22 -9.96 44.45 -1.62
N ARG A 23 -9.82 45.62 -1.00
CA ARG A 23 -10.84 46.17 -0.09
C ARG A 23 -12.19 46.37 -0.76
N GLN A 24 -12.23 46.72 -2.04
CA GLN A 24 -13.48 46.91 -2.79
C GLN A 24 -14.16 45.58 -3.09
N VAL A 25 -13.41 44.55 -3.48
CA VAL A 25 -13.98 43.26 -3.91
C VAL A 25 -14.08 42.21 -2.81
N LYS A 26 -13.45 42.42 -1.64
CA LYS A 26 -13.43 41.44 -0.54
C LYS A 26 -14.84 40.97 -0.18
N ARG A 27 -15.79 41.90 0.01
CA ARG A 27 -17.19 41.54 0.32
C ARG A 27 -17.85 40.66 -0.76
N PHE A 28 -17.54 40.91 -2.03
CA PHE A 28 -18.05 40.10 -3.13
C PHE A 28 -17.44 38.69 -3.10
N ILE A 29 -16.14 38.58 -2.81
CA ILE A 29 -15.43 37.31 -2.67
C ILE A 29 -16.00 36.51 -1.49
N SER A 30 -16.12 37.12 -0.31
CA SER A 30 -16.75 36.51 0.87
C SER A 30 -18.16 36.00 0.57
N ALA A 31 -18.98 36.80 -0.12
CA ALA A 31 -20.34 36.41 -0.50
C ALA A 31 -20.38 35.20 -1.46
N ARG A 32 -19.32 34.98 -2.26
CA ARG A 32 -19.18 33.80 -3.11
C ARG A 32 -18.58 32.61 -2.36
N ALA A 33 -17.71 32.85 -1.38
CA ALA A 33 -17.07 31.82 -0.56
C ALA A 33 -18.06 31.11 0.37
N ILE A 34 -18.97 31.84 1.04
CA ILE A 34 -19.94 31.27 1.99
C ILE A 34 -20.74 30.08 1.43
N PRO A 35 -21.50 30.21 0.33
CA PRO A 35 -22.27 29.09 -0.20
C PRO A 35 -21.38 27.95 -0.72
N TYR A 36 -20.15 28.26 -1.13
CA TYR A 36 -19.18 27.27 -1.57
C TYR A 36 -18.64 26.45 -0.39
N ALA A 37 -18.25 27.10 0.71
CA ALA A 37 -17.82 26.43 1.95
C ALA A 37 -18.93 25.54 2.53
N MET A 38 -20.19 26.00 2.49
CA MET A 38 -21.34 25.19 2.90
C MET A 38 -21.48 23.91 2.08
N TYR A 39 -21.14 23.94 0.78
CA TYR A 39 -21.13 22.75 -0.08
C TYR A 39 -19.97 21.78 0.25
N LEU A 40 -18.87 22.29 0.83
CA LEU A 40 -17.71 21.47 1.21
C LEU A 40 -17.87 20.77 2.57
N ASP A 41 -18.86 21.15 3.38
CA ASP A 41 -19.16 20.52 4.67
C ASP A 41 -17.95 20.47 5.62
N GLY A 42 -17.05 21.47 5.53
CA GLY A 42 -15.84 21.59 6.35
C GLY A 42 -14.74 20.56 6.08
N ARG A 43 -14.85 19.74 5.02
CA ARG A 43 -13.92 18.61 4.78
C ARG A 43 -12.66 18.97 4.01
N SER A 44 -12.70 20.03 3.21
CA SER A 44 -11.61 20.34 2.26
C SER A 44 -11.07 21.76 2.41
N ALA A 45 -11.93 22.74 2.69
CA ALA A 45 -11.54 24.13 2.89
C ALA A 45 -12.67 24.84 3.65
N ASP A 46 -12.30 25.80 4.50
CA ASP A 46 -13.26 26.66 5.18
C ASP A 46 -13.47 28.00 4.45
N ILE A 47 -14.23 28.90 5.06
CA ILE A 47 -14.51 30.22 4.47
C ILE A 47 -13.22 31.07 4.40
N GLU A 48 -12.33 30.98 5.40
CA GLU A 48 -11.11 31.76 5.44
C GLU A 48 -10.12 31.31 4.36
N ASP A 49 -10.01 30.00 4.13
CA ASP A 49 -9.23 29.42 3.04
C ASP A 49 -9.70 29.93 1.67
N LEU A 50 -11.01 29.90 1.44
CA LEU A 50 -11.61 30.39 0.20
C LEU A 50 -11.47 31.90 0.04
N GLU A 51 -11.61 32.68 1.12
CA GLU A 51 -11.35 34.13 1.08
C GLU A 51 -9.90 34.44 0.71
N GLN A 52 -8.94 33.74 1.30
CA GLN A 52 -7.51 33.89 0.98
C GLN A 52 -7.23 33.52 -0.48
N ALA A 53 -7.79 32.41 -0.96
CA ALA A 53 -7.71 32.00 -2.36
C ALA A 53 -8.26 33.08 -3.30
N GLY A 54 -9.35 33.74 -2.87
CA GLY A 54 -9.96 34.84 -3.61
C GLY A 54 -9.05 36.04 -3.84
N TYR A 55 -8.02 36.27 -3.02
CA TYR A 55 -7.01 37.29 -3.29
C TYR A 55 -6.20 36.95 -4.55
N PHE A 56 -5.78 35.69 -4.71
CA PHE A 56 -5.08 35.25 -5.91
C PHE A 56 -5.99 35.27 -7.14
N ALA A 57 -7.25 34.86 -6.99
CA ALA A 57 -8.26 34.96 -8.05
C ALA A 57 -8.45 36.42 -8.50
N MET A 58 -8.42 37.38 -7.56
CA MET A 58 -8.47 38.81 -7.87
C MET A 58 -7.27 39.25 -8.71
N LEU A 59 -6.06 38.85 -8.36
CA LEU A 59 -4.88 39.15 -9.18
C LEU A 59 -4.92 38.47 -10.55
N GLU A 60 -5.45 37.25 -10.65
CA GLU A 60 -5.63 36.54 -11.93
C GLU A 60 -6.70 37.24 -12.79
N ALA A 61 -7.80 37.68 -12.19
CA ALA A 61 -8.85 38.42 -12.89
C ALA A 61 -8.34 39.73 -13.48
N VAL A 62 -7.46 40.44 -12.76
CA VAL A 62 -6.76 41.62 -13.28
C VAL A 62 -6.00 41.28 -14.55
N ARG A 63 -5.31 40.14 -14.65
CA ARG A 63 -4.57 39.77 -15.87
C ARG A 63 -5.48 39.52 -17.07
N TYR A 64 -6.67 38.97 -16.85
CA TYR A 64 -7.62 38.65 -17.92
C TYR A 64 -8.56 39.80 -18.29
N PHE A 65 -8.72 40.80 -17.42
CA PHE A 65 -9.66 41.89 -17.63
C PHE A 65 -9.34 42.68 -18.90
N ARG A 66 -10.37 42.93 -19.72
CA ARG A 66 -10.27 43.74 -20.94
C ARG A 66 -11.18 44.97 -20.81
N PRO A 67 -10.64 46.19 -20.76
CA PRO A 67 -11.43 47.42 -20.61
C PRO A 67 -12.45 47.65 -21.72
N GLU A 68 -12.08 47.26 -22.94
CA GLU A 68 -12.89 47.38 -24.16
C GLU A 68 -13.83 46.17 -24.37
N GLY A 69 -13.82 45.21 -23.44
CA GLY A 69 -14.64 44.01 -23.50
C GLY A 69 -16.10 44.25 -23.11
N GLU A 70 -16.96 43.27 -23.43
CA GLU A 70 -18.40 43.33 -23.14
C GLU A 70 -18.75 43.17 -21.66
N TYR A 71 -17.81 42.69 -20.84
CA TYR A 71 -18.06 42.33 -19.44
C TYR A 71 -17.26 43.20 -18.47
N GLY A 72 -17.91 43.61 -17.37
CA GLY A 72 -17.25 44.31 -16.27
C GLY A 72 -16.28 43.43 -15.48
N TYR A 73 -15.47 44.05 -14.61
CA TYR A 73 -14.39 43.37 -13.90
C TYR A 73 -14.89 42.23 -12.99
N LEU A 74 -16.03 42.43 -12.32
CA LEU A 74 -16.60 41.41 -11.42
C LEU A 74 -16.99 40.11 -12.14
N THR A 75 -17.24 40.16 -13.45
CA THR A 75 -17.49 38.94 -14.25
C THR A 75 -16.23 38.10 -14.38
N TYR A 76 -15.09 38.72 -14.71
CA TYR A 76 -13.79 38.05 -14.76
C TYR A 76 -13.38 37.50 -13.38
N LEU A 77 -13.61 38.28 -12.32
CA LEU A 77 -13.40 37.84 -10.94
C LEU A 77 -14.27 36.62 -10.62
N SER A 78 -15.54 36.63 -11.01
CA SER A 78 -16.42 35.49 -10.79
C SER A 78 -15.94 34.22 -11.47
N TRP A 79 -15.26 34.30 -12.62
CA TRP A 79 -14.75 33.13 -13.33
C TRP A 79 -13.48 32.58 -12.69
N THR A 80 -12.54 33.46 -12.35
CA THR A 80 -11.29 33.08 -11.67
C THR A 80 -11.54 32.54 -10.27
N LEU A 81 -12.53 33.07 -9.54
CA LEU A 81 -12.95 32.52 -8.24
C LEU A 81 -13.43 31.08 -8.33
N LYS A 82 -14.18 30.71 -9.38
CA LYS A 82 -14.66 29.33 -9.54
C LYS A 82 -13.51 28.34 -9.64
N LYS A 83 -12.49 28.69 -10.43
CA LYS A 83 -11.29 27.91 -10.61
C LYS A 83 -10.50 27.83 -9.30
N SER A 84 -10.15 28.97 -8.71
CA SER A 84 -9.37 29.02 -7.47
C SER A 84 -10.05 28.28 -6.29
N PHE A 85 -11.37 28.37 -6.17
CA PHE A 85 -12.10 27.61 -5.14
C PHE A 85 -12.09 26.11 -5.40
N ALA A 86 -12.16 25.68 -6.67
CA ALA A 86 -12.07 24.27 -7.03
C ALA A 86 -10.67 23.70 -6.78
N GLU A 87 -9.62 24.49 -7.03
CA GLU A 87 -8.22 24.14 -6.72
C GLU A 87 -8.06 23.88 -5.23
N VAL A 88 -8.46 24.84 -4.39
CA VAL A 88 -8.34 24.74 -2.93
C VAL A 88 -9.22 23.63 -2.35
N ALA A 89 -10.41 23.41 -2.91
CA ALA A 89 -11.27 22.32 -2.49
C ALA A 89 -10.84 20.92 -3.00
N GLY A 90 -9.77 20.82 -3.78
CA GLY A 90 -9.27 19.56 -4.34
C GLY A 90 -10.23 18.89 -5.34
N ILE A 91 -11.10 19.67 -6.01
CA ILE A 91 -12.15 19.17 -6.90
C ILE A 91 -11.68 19.09 -8.36
N GLU A 92 -10.55 19.72 -8.70
CA GLU A 92 -10.11 19.85 -10.09
C GLU A 92 -9.64 18.55 -10.76
N THR A 93 -9.32 17.50 -9.99
CA THR A 93 -8.75 16.28 -10.56
C THR A 93 -9.57 15.03 -10.23
N SER A 94 -9.56 14.07 -11.15
CA SER A 94 -10.17 12.74 -10.98
C SER A 94 -9.51 11.92 -9.86
N LYS A 95 -8.32 12.33 -9.41
CA LYS A 95 -7.67 11.86 -8.19
C LYS A 95 -8.23 12.67 -7.01
N ARG A 96 -9.50 12.44 -6.69
CA ARG A 96 -10.11 13.04 -5.50
C ARG A 96 -9.23 12.71 -4.30
N ASP A 97 -8.88 13.74 -3.53
CA ASP A 97 -8.05 13.56 -2.34
C ASP A 97 -8.75 12.56 -1.40
N ALA A 98 -7.99 11.57 -0.94
CA ALA A 98 -8.48 10.54 -0.03
C ALA A 98 -9.00 11.17 1.28
N SER A 99 -8.48 12.35 1.65
CA SER A 99 -8.94 13.17 2.77
C SER A 99 -10.45 13.48 2.71
N ARG A 100 -11.02 13.64 1.51
CA ARG A 100 -12.44 13.96 1.33
C ARG A 100 -13.37 12.81 1.72
N PHE A 101 -12.88 11.57 1.65
CA PHE A 101 -13.62 10.36 1.98
C PHE A 101 -13.13 9.68 3.25
N SER A 102 -12.06 10.19 3.87
CA SER A 102 -11.58 9.67 5.15
C SER A 102 -12.54 10.03 6.27
N ILE A 103 -12.73 9.09 7.19
CA ILE A 103 -13.44 9.29 8.45
C ILE A 103 -12.38 9.46 9.53
N SER A 104 -12.61 10.37 10.47
CA SER A 104 -11.67 10.58 11.57
C SER A 104 -11.54 9.31 12.42
N LEU A 105 -10.30 8.97 12.76
CA LEU A 105 -10.00 7.87 13.68
C LEU A 105 -10.33 8.22 15.13
N ASP A 106 -10.36 9.52 15.45
CA ASP A 106 -10.74 10.05 16.77
C ASP A 106 -12.26 10.30 16.88
N GLU A 107 -13.04 9.88 15.89
CA GLU A 107 -14.49 9.96 15.99
C GLU A 107 -14.99 8.94 17.04
N PRO A 108 -15.79 9.36 18.04
CA PRO A 108 -16.32 8.45 19.03
C PRO A 108 -17.32 7.48 18.39
N ILE A 109 -17.27 6.20 18.77
CA ILE A 109 -18.18 5.20 18.19
C ILE A 109 -19.57 5.25 18.86
N THR A 110 -19.63 5.61 20.13
CA THR A 110 -20.88 5.73 20.91
C THR A 110 -21.17 7.19 21.26
N ARG A 111 -22.45 7.47 21.54
CA ARG A 111 -22.91 8.82 21.95
C ARG A 111 -22.71 9.09 23.45
N ASP A 112 -22.29 8.07 24.20
CA ASP A 112 -22.05 8.15 25.64
C ASP A 112 -20.61 8.60 25.91
N ASP A 113 -20.29 9.02 27.13
CA ASP A 113 -18.99 9.61 27.53
C ASP A 113 -17.77 8.68 27.44
N GLY A 114 -17.95 7.49 26.86
CA GLY A 114 -16.90 6.50 26.68
C GLY A 114 -15.71 7.10 25.92
N SER A 115 -14.51 6.78 26.40
CA SER A 115 -13.25 7.21 25.79
C SER A 115 -12.91 6.53 24.47
N ASP A 116 -13.77 5.60 24.01
CA ASP A 116 -13.45 4.70 22.92
C ASP A 116 -13.70 5.37 21.56
N ASN A 117 -12.61 5.60 20.85
CA ASN A 117 -12.58 6.19 19.54
C ASN A 117 -12.57 5.13 18.45
N ARG A 118 -12.85 5.53 17.21
CA ARG A 118 -12.84 4.62 16.05
C ARG A 118 -11.52 3.85 15.91
N ILE A 119 -10.40 4.46 16.27
CA ILE A 119 -9.07 3.84 16.24
C ILE A 119 -8.96 2.58 17.11
N ASP A 120 -9.66 2.55 18.26
CA ASP A 120 -9.53 1.48 19.25
C ASP A 120 -10.11 0.15 18.76
N PHE A 121 -10.94 0.19 17.71
CA PHE A 121 -11.59 -0.98 17.11
C PHE A 121 -10.98 -1.40 15.77
N ILE A 122 -9.97 -0.69 15.28
CA ILE A 122 -9.27 -1.08 14.06
C ILE A 122 -8.21 -2.12 14.44
N ALA A 123 -8.50 -3.38 14.13
CA ALA A 123 -7.57 -4.47 14.36
C ALA A 123 -6.28 -4.29 13.54
N ASP A 124 -5.13 -4.37 14.21
CA ASP A 124 -3.84 -4.44 13.53
C ASP A 124 -3.69 -5.81 12.85
N LYS A 125 -3.65 -5.79 11.52
CA LYS A 125 -3.47 -6.99 10.69
C LYS A 125 -2.13 -7.69 10.93
N GLN A 126 -1.14 -6.96 11.43
CA GLN A 126 0.19 -7.49 11.73
C GLN A 126 0.31 -8.02 13.17
N SER A 127 -0.71 -7.86 14.01
CA SER A 127 -0.68 -8.36 15.40
C SER A 127 -0.49 -9.88 15.52
N GLN A 128 -0.87 -10.64 14.48
CA GLN A 128 -0.74 -12.10 14.42
C GLN A 128 0.59 -12.58 13.82
N GLU A 129 1.40 -11.68 13.23
CA GLU A 129 2.68 -12.02 12.59
C GLU A 129 3.67 -12.77 13.51
N PRO A 130 3.83 -12.42 14.81
CA PRO A 130 4.77 -13.14 15.67
C PRO A 130 4.39 -14.61 15.87
N PHE A 131 3.09 -14.91 15.93
CA PHE A 131 2.58 -16.28 16.09
C PHE A 131 2.71 -17.05 14.77
N GLN A 132 2.36 -16.42 13.64
CA GLN A 132 2.54 -16.99 12.31
C GLN A 132 4.00 -17.35 12.03
N ARG A 133 4.95 -16.49 12.43
CA ARG A 133 6.39 -16.75 12.25
C ARG A 133 6.91 -17.95 13.04
N ILE A 134 6.37 -18.22 14.22
CA ILE A 134 6.78 -19.38 15.03
C ILE A 134 6.36 -20.68 14.33
N ASP A 135 5.13 -20.74 13.82
CA ASP A 135 4.61 -21.90 13.09
C ASP A 135 5.30 -22.09 11.72
N GLU A 136 5.59 -20.99 11.03
CA GLU A 136 6.36 -20.98 9.78
C GLU A 136 7.79 -21.51 9.99
N ASN A 137 8.45 -21.18 11.10
CA ASN A 137 9.81 -21.67 11.38
C ASN A 137 9.87 -23.19 11.51
N GLY A 138 8.88 -23.82 12.16
CA GLY A 138 8.79 -25.27 12.25
C GLY A 138 8.61 -25.93 10.87
N TYR A 139 7.71 -25.38 10.06
CA TYR A 139 7.50 -25.83 8.68
C TYR A 139 8.75 -25.67 7.81
N ILE A 140 9.42 -24.52 7.86
CA ILE A 140 10.63 -24.23 7.09
C ILE A 140 11.75 -25.20 7.46
N LEU A 141 11.96 -25.47 8.75
CA LEU A 141 12.97 -26.44 9.22
C LEU A 141 12.69 -27.85 8.71
N PHE A 142 11.41 -28.26 8.74
CA PHE A 142 10.98 -29.56 8.24
C PHE A 142 11.15 -29.70 6.72
N VAL A 143 10.67 -28.72 5.94
CA VAL A 143 10.84 -28.69 4.47
C VAL A 143 12.32 -28.70 4.10
N ARG A 144 13.15 -27.94 4.82
CA ARG A 144 14.60 -27.93 4.63
C ARG A 144 15.21 -29.30 4.88
N ALA A 145 14.87 -29.96 5.99
CA ALA A 145 15.39 -31.29 6.33
C ALA A 145 15.07 -32.32 5.22
N ALA A 146 13.86 -32.27 4.69
CA ALA A 146 13.43 -33.18 3.65
C ALA A 146 14.05 -32.93 2.28
N ILE A 147 14.22 -31.67 1.89
CA ILE A 147 14.92 -31.31 0.67
C ILE A 147 16.37 -31.81 0.76
N LEU A 148 17.04 -31.60 1.89
CA LEU A 148 18.40 -32.08 2.11
C LEU A 148 18.49 -33.61 2.04
N GLU A 149 17.55 -34.33 2.65
CA GLU A 149 17.53 -35.79 2.61
C GLU A 149 17.25 -36.32 1.19
N ALA A 150 16.35 -35.69 0.43
CA ALA A 150 16.09 -36.05 -0.97
C ALA A 150 17.28 -35.72 -1.89
N MET A 151 18.09 -34.72 -1.53
CA MET A 151 19.30 -34.35 -2.25
C MET A 151 20.49 -35.25 -1.91
N ARG A 152 20.50 -35.91 -0.74
CA ARG A 152 21.61 -36.76 -0.27
C ARG A 152 22.11 -37.81 -1.28
N PRO A 153 21.25 -38.48 -2.09
CA PRO A 153 21.70 -39.44 -3.11
C PRO A 153 22.27 -38.79 -4.39
N LEU A 154 22.13 -37.48 -4.57
CA LEU A 154 22.76 -36.74 -5.68
C LEU A 154 24.26 -36.59 -5.43
N SER A 155 25.05 -36.51 -6.50
CA SER A 155 26.46 -36.15 -6.37
C SER A 155 26.62 -34.73 -5.82
N GLU A 156 27.71 -34.47 -5.10
CA GLU A 156 28.02 -33.14 -4.52
C GLU A 156 27.88 -32.03 -5.56
N ARG A 157 28.37 -32.27 -6.79
CA ARG A 157 28.26 -31.33 -7.91
C ARG A 157 26.82 -30.97 -8.28
N ARG A 158 25.90 -31.94 -8.24
CA ARG A 158 24.46 -31.73 -8.52
C ARG A 158 23.79 -30.99 -7.37
N GLN A 159 24.15 -31.30 -6.12
CA GLN A 159 23.61 -30.61 -4.95
C GLN A 159 24.02 -29.13 -4.94
N GLU A 160 25.30 -28.86 -5.21
CA GLU A 160 25.86 -27.51 -5.24
C GLU A 160 25.20 -26.62 -6.31
N ILE A 161 24.97 -27.17 -7.52
CA ILE A 161 24.26 -26.45 -8.59
C ILE A 161 22.83 -26.10 -8.16
N LEU A 162 22.11 -27.02 -7.50
CA LEU A 162 20.75 -26.74 -7.01
C LEU A 162 20.73 -25.65 -5.93
N ILE A 163 21.67 -25.71 -4.97
CA ILE A 163 21.79 -24.70 -3.90
C ILE A 163 22.09 -23.33 -4.50
N LEU A 164 23.08 -23.22 -5.40
CA LEU A 164 23.44 -21.94 -6.02
C LEU A 164 22.31 -21.38 -6.89
N THR A 165 21.50 -22.24 -7.51
CA THR A 165 20.36 -21.83 -8.32
C THR A 165 19.23 -21.27 -7.44
N TYR A 166 18.78 -22.00 -6.42
CA TYR A 166 17.56 -21.68 -5.67
C TYR A 166 17.80 -20.87 -4.39
N TRP A 167 18.91 -21.12 -3.69
CA TRP A 167 19.29 -20.35 -2.50
C TRP A 167 20.19 -19.16 -2.86
N GLY A 168 21.12 -19.35 -3.80
CA GLY A 168 22.04 -18.31 -4.25
C GLY A 168 21.45 -17.35 -5.30
N ASN A 169 20.34 -17.72 -5.94
CA ASN A 169 19.71 -16.98 -7.04
C ASN A 169 20.68 -16.62 -8.18
N PHE A 170 21.67 -17.49 -8.43
CA PHE A 170 22.66 -17.30 -9.49
C PHE A 170 22.16 -17.85 -10.84
N SER A 171 22.52 -17.15 -11.92
CA SER A 171 22.30 -17.66 -13.28
C SER A 171 23.25 -18.82 -13.61
N PHE A 172 22.88 -19.67 -14.58
CA PHE A 172 23.74 -20.80 -14.99
C PHE A 172 25.12 -20.36 -15.50
N ALA A 173 25.25 -19.16 -16.07
CA ALA A 173 26.54 -18.60 -16.46
C ALA A 173 27.42 -18.28 -15.24
N GLN A 174 26.86 -17.64 -14.23
CA GLN A 174 27.57 -17.34 -12.98
C GLN A 174 27.94 -18.62 -12.21
N ILE A 175 27.03 -19.60 -12.18
CA ILE A 175 27.30 -20.91 -11.56
C ILE A 175 28.45 -21.62 -12.28
N ALA A 176 28.49 -21.55 -13.62
CA ALA A 176 29.56 -22.13 -14.41
C ALA A 176 30.94 -21.49 -14.13
N GLU A 177 30.97 -20.21 -13.75
CA GLU A 177 32.19 -19.52 -13.30
C GLU A 177 32.57 -19.92 -11.87
N ILE A 178 31.59 -19.99 -10.95
CA ILE A 178 31.80 -20.26 -9.52
C ILE A 178 32.33 -21.67 -9.28
N ILE A 179 31.70 -22.69 -9.87
CA ILE A 179 32.05 -24.08 -9.55
C ILE A 179 33.26 -24.59 -10.38
N GLY A 180 33.94 -23.69 -11.10
CA GLY A 180 35.06 -23.98 -11.99
C GLY A 180 34.61 -23.89 -13.45
N PRO A 181 35.39 -23.19 -14.31
CA PRO A 181 34.95 -22.67 -15.62
C PRO A 181 34.53 -23.77 -16.58
N ILE A 182 33.29 -24.21 -16.43
CA ILE A 182 32.63 -25.20 -17.27
C ILE A 182 31.68 -24.49 -18.24
N ASN A 183 31.18 -25.21 -19.24
CA ASN A 183 30.20 -24.63 -20.14
C ASN A 183 28.85 -24.43 -19.40
N PRO A 184 28.20 -23.26 -19.51
CA PRO A 184 26.86 -23.04 -18.94
C PRO A 184 25.83 -24.12 -19.35
N ARG A 185 25.94 -24.69 -20.56
CA ARG A 185 25.09 -25.81 -20.99
C ARG A 185 25.27 -27.07 -20.13
N THR A 186 26.49 -27.31 -19.63
CA THR A 186 26.77 -28.44 -18.74
C THR A 186 26.12 -28.22 -17.37
N VAL A 187 26.07 -26.98 -16.88
CA VAL A 187 25.33 -26.62 -15.65
C VAL A 187 23.84 -26.87 -15.84
N GLU A 188 23.28 -26.40 -16.95
CA GLU A 188 21.85 -26.57 -17.29
C GLU A 188 21.47 -28.06 -17.40
N GLN A 189 22.28 -28.86 -18.07
CA GLN A 189 22.04 -30.31 -18.18
C GLN A 189 22.13 -31.00 -16.80
N THR A 190 23.12 -30.64 -15.99
CA THR A 190 23.30 -31.20 -14.64
C THR A 190 22.15 -30.83 -13.71
N HIS A 191 21.64 -29.60 -13.82
CA HIS A 191 20.44 -29.12 -13.12
C HIS A 191 19.20 -29.90 -13.56
N TYR A 192 19.00 -30.08 -14.86
CA TYR A 192 17.88 -30.86 -15.40
C TYR A 192 17.91 -32.33 -14.92
N GLU A 193 19.07 -32.98 -14.94
CA GLU A 193 19.24 -34.34 -14.45
C GLU A 193 18.97 -34.46 -12.95
N ALA A 194 19.41 -33.48 -12.17
CA ALA A 194 19.15 -33.43 -10.73
C ALA A 194 17.65 -33.27 -10.43
N LEU A 195 16.94 -32.36 -11.12
CA LEU A 195 15.50 -32.22 -11.00
C LEU A 195 14.73 -33.47 -11.48
N ARG A 196 15.21 -34.12 -12.54
CA ARG A 196 14.61 -35.37 -13.04
C ARG A 196 14.71 -36.48 -12.00
N TRP A 197 15.83 -36.57 -11.28
CA TRP A 197 15.98 -37.50 -10.16
C TRP A 197 14.99 -37.09 -9.04
N LEU A 198 15.02 -35.85 -8.54
CA LEU A 198 14.11 -35.41 -7.47
C LEU A 198 12.62 -35.66 -7.78
N ARG A 199 12.20 -35.63 -9.06
CA ARG A 199 10.84 -35.98 -9.50
C ARG A 199 10.44 -37.45 -9.31
N THR A 200 11.37 -38.37 -9.12
CA THR A 200 11.02 -39.78 -8.84
C THR A 200 10.87 -40.04 -7.33
N PHE A 201 11.43 -39.16 -6.48
CA PHE A 201 11.06 -39.02 -5.07
C PHE A 201 9.72 -38.30 -4.86
N ARG A 202 8.90 -38.14 -5.92
CA ARG A 202 7.66 -37.34 -5.90
C ARG A 202 6.69 -37.77 -4.82
N ARG A 203 6.51 -39.06 -4.50
CA ARG A 203 5.59 -39.48 -3.44
C ARG A 203 6.09 -39.12 -2.04
N SER A 204 7.36 -39.37 -1.74
CA SER A 204 7.97 -39.00 -0.45
C SER A 204 8.11 -37.49 -0.26
N LEU A 205 8.41 -36.73 -1.32
CA LEU A 205 8.43 -35.27 -1.27
C LEU A 205 7.02 -34.68 -1.21
N HIS A 206 6.05 -35.27 -1.90
CA HIS A 206 4.65 -34.85 -1.84
C HIS A 206 4.03 -35.14 -0.47
N ASP A 207 4.23 -36.33 0.10
CA ASP A 207 3.76 -36.67 1.45
C ASP A 207 4.42 -35.79 2.52
N LEU A 208 5.63 -35.29 2.25
CA LEU A 208 6.34 -34.41 3.15
C LEU A 208 5.91 -32.94 2.95
N ILE A 209 5.72 -32.47 1.72
CA ILE A 209 5.26 -31.10 1.43
C ILE A 209 3.77 -30.90 1.77
N TYR A 210 2.94 -31.93 1.62
CA TYR A 210 1.49 -31.90 1.86
C TYR A 210 1.04 -32.61 3.15
N GLY A 211 1.93 -33.35 3.83
CA GLY A 211 1.64 -33.91 5.16
C GLY A 211 1.62 -32.87 6.28
N PHE A 212 2.10 -31.65 5.99
CA PHE A 212 1.86 -30.47 6.80
C PHE A 212 0.69 -29.69 6.20
N ASP A 213 -0.52 -29.94 6.71
CA ASP A 213 -1.71 -29.22 6.27
C ASP A 213 -1.77 -27.86 6.99
N ALA A 214 -1.29 -26.82 6.32
CA ALA A 214 -1.46 -25.46 6.81
C ALA A 214 -2.95 -25.04 6.80
N GLN A 215 -3.78 -25.58 5.90
CA GLN A 215 -5.19 -25.18 5.74
C GLN A 215 -6.13 -25.80 6.78
N SER A 216 -5.84 -26.98 7.35
CA SER A 216 -6.62 -27.50 8.48
C SER A 216 -6.42 -26.70 9.78
N ASN A 217 -5.39 -25.85 9.84
CA ASN A 217 -5.01 -25.07 11.02
C ASN A 217 -5.27 -23.56 10.90
N TYR A 218 -5.81 -23.08 9.77
CA TYR A 218 -6.19 -21.66 9.63
C TYR A 218 -7.63 -21.34 10.06
N SER A 219 -8.43 -22.34 10.46
CA SER A 219 -9.68 -22.10 11.17
C SER A 219 -9.44 -22.19 12.68
N TYR A 220 -8.83 -21.15 13.25
CA TYR A 220 -9.15 -20.79 14.63
C TYR A 220 -10.56 -20.18 14.61
N ASP A 221 -11.58 -21.04 14.58
CA ASP A 221 -12.94 -20.70 14.94
C ASP A 221 -13.04 -20.92 16.46
N PRO A 222 -13.38 -19.90 17.28
CA PRO A 222 -13.44 -20.03 18.73
C PRO A 222 -14.69 -20.83 19.17
N ASP A 223 -14.87 -22.04 18.66
CA ASP A 223 -15.82 -23.00 19.20
C ASP A 223 -15.11 -23.86 20.25
N LEU A 224 -15.40 -23.53 21.51
CA LEU A 224 -14.79 -24.06 22.74
C LEU A 224 -15.06 -25.56 23.01
N GLU A 225 -15.73 -26.28 22.11
CA GLU A 225 -16.09 -27.70 22.32
C GLU A 225 -15.01 -28.70 21.87
N GLN A 226 -13.99 -28.28 21.09
CA GLN A 226 -12.98 -29.22 20.55
C GLN A 226 -11.75 -29.43 21.43
N PHE A 227 -11.63 -28.76 22.59
CA PHE A 227 -10.50 -28.93 23.52
C PHE A 227 -10.46 -30.30 24.24
N GLY A 228 -11.40 -31.20 23.95
CA GLY A 228 -11.62 -32.41 24.74
C GLY A 228 -10.83 -33.67 24.38
N ASN A 229 -10.10 -33.79 23.26
CA ASN A 229 -9.68 -35.14 22.81
C ASN A 229 -8.36 -35.33 22.04
N GLY A 230 -7.39 -34.42 22.08
CA GLY A 230 -6.10 -34.67 21.42
C GLY A 230 -4.98 -33.72 21.84
N GLY A 231 -4.35 -33.98 22.98
CA GLY A 231 -3.25 -33.16 23.51
C GLY A 231 -1.90 -33.47 22.87
N THR A 232 -1.72 -33.21 21.58
CA THR A 232 -0.38 -33.20 20.96
C THR A 232 -0.15 -31.94 20.16
N SER A 233 0.97 -31.27 20.41
CA SER A 233 1.38 -30.04 19.74
C SER A 233 1.86 -30.31 18.31
N THR A 234 1.71 -29.35 17.40
CA THR A 234 2.14 -29.38 15.99
C THR A 234 3.61 -29.81 15.82
N ALA A 235 4.49 -29.41 16.75
CA ALA A 235 5.89 -29.83 16.76
C ALA A 235 6.05 -31.33 16.99
N GLU A 236 5.21 -31.93 17.84
CA GLU A 236 5.21 -33.36 18.11
C GLU A 236 4.73 -34.15 16.88
N GLN A 237 3.73 -33.65 16.16
CA GLN A 237 3.23 -34.30 14.94
C GLN A 237 4.26 -34.31 13.80
N ALA A 238 5.02 -33.21 13.63
CA ALA A 238 6.11 -33.14 12.66
C ALA A 238 7.27 -34.09 13.01
N ASP A 239 7.63 -34.20 14.29
CA ASP A 239 8.67 -35.10 14.77
C ASP A 239 8.23 -36.58 14.60
N TYR A 240 6.97 -36.89 14.88
CA TYR A 240 6.37 -38.20 14.59
C TYR A 240 6.37 -38.55 13.09
N ALA A 241 6.10 -37.58 12.20
CA ALA A 241 6.11 -37.80 10.75
C ALA A 241 7.53 -38.10 10.24
N LEU A 242 8.54 -37.37 10.71
CA LEU A 242 9.96 -37.61 10.39
C LEU A 242 10.44 -38.97 10.91
N MET A 243 10.10 -39.33 12.15
CA MET A 243 10.45 -40.64 12.72
C MET A 243 9.79 -41.81 11.97
N ASN A 244 8.53 -41.65 11.57
CA ASN A 244 7.80 -42.68 10.82
C ASN A 244 8.31 -42.82 9.38
N TRP A 245 8.73 -41.73 8.74
CA TRP A 245 9.37 -41.77 7.43
C TRP A 245 10.74 -42.47 7.48
N GLY A 246 11.56 -42.16 8.48
CA GLY A 246 12.85 -42.83 8.71
C GLY A 246 12.72 -44.33 8.97
N ARG A 247 11.65 -44.77 9.66
CA ARG A 247 11.34 -46.20 9.85
C ARG A 247 10.85 -46.89 8.57
N ARG A 248 10.04 -46.22 7.76
CA ARG A 248 9.45 -46.80 6.53
C ARG A 248 10.46 -46.97 5.39
N ASN A 249 11.47 -46.10 5.33
CA ASN A 249 12.48 -46.09 4.27
C ASN A 249 13.86 -46.51 4.75
N GLY A 250 13.99 -46.90 6.03
CA GLY A 250 15.19 -47.49 6.63
C GLY A 250 15.30 -48.99 6.36
N LYS A 251 15.30 -49.39 5.09
CA LYS A 251 15.91 -50.58 4.48
C LYS A 251 15.67 -50.57 2.97
#